data_AF-A0A6C0C8A3-F1
#
_entry.id   AF-A0A6C0C8A3-F1
#
_cell.length_a   1.000
_cell.length_b   1.000
_cell.length_c   1.000
_cell.angle_alpha   90.00
_cell.angle_beta   90.00
_cell.angle_gamma   90.00
#
_symmetry.space_group_name_H-M   'P 1'
#
loop_
_entity.id
_entity.type
_entity.pdbx_description
1 polymer ?
#
loop_
_entity_poly.entity_id
_entity_poly.type
_entity_poly.pdbx_seq_one_letter_code
_entity_poly.pdbx_strand_id
1 'polypeptide(L)'
;MSSLNINSLFEEQDKKVLNRLKMFDDILLQIHNKIKLNSQNKTFFCTHEIPEFLIGKPLYKIEDLRKYLIDSLKRDKFDVLYIHPNLLFISWERLKNNKRNVNKPQTTNSNNNFKKIDDYNPTGNLLYNDNILSNIDKKFN
;
A
#
# COMPACT_ATOMS: atom_id res chain seq x y z
N MET A 1 29.69 -7.97 -55.27
CA MET A 1 28.40 -8.61 -54.94
C MET A 1 28.27 -8.61 -53.42
N SER A 2 27.39 -7.81 -52.85
CA SER A 2 27.12 -7.83 -51.41
C SER A 2 26.15 -8.96 -51.08
N SER A 3 26.61 -9.99 -50.36
CA SER A 3 25.73 -11.03 -49.80
C SER A 3 25.19 -10.56 -48.44
N LEU A 4 23.88 -10.62 -48.25
CA LEU A 4 23.23 -10.27 -46.99
C LEU A 4 23.15 -11.51 -46.10
N ASN A 5 23.55 -11.40 -44.83
CA ASN A 5 23.45 -12.49 -43.85
C ASN A 5 22.04 -12.51 -43.23
N ILE A 6 21.34 -13.63 -43.34
CA ILE A 6 19.98 -13.81 -42.80
C ILE A 6 19.92 -13.57 -41.28
N ASN A 7 20.97 -13.93 -40.54
CA ASN A 7 20.97 -13.77 -39.08
C ASN A 7 20.99 -12.29 -38.66
N SER A 8 21.71 -11.43 -39.40
CA SER A 8 21.75 -9.99 -39.12
C SER A 8 20.40 -9.28 -39.24
N LEU A 9 19.44 -9.86 -39.97
CA LEU A 9 18.06 -9.33 -40.04
C LEU A 9 17.30 -9.52 -38.72
N PHE A 10 17.51 -10.64 -38.04
CA PHE A 10 16.85 -10.93 -36.76
C PHE A 10 17.47 -10.13 -35.60
N GLU A 11 18.78 -9.90 -35.65
CA GLU A 11 19.50 -9.13 -34.62
C GLU A 11 18.93 -7.73 -34.39
N GLU A 12 18.51 -7.03 -35.46
CA GLU A 12 17.93 -5.69 -35.34
C GLU A 12 16.55 -5.71 -34.68
N GLN A 13 15.74 -6.72 -34.99
CA GLN A 13 14.44 -6.93 -34.37
C GLN A 13 14.59 -7.27 -32.89
N ASP A 14 15.47 -8.19 -32.55
CA ASP A 14 15.75 -8.58 -31.17
C ASP A 14 16.28 -7.41 -30.36
N LYS A 15 17.14 -6.58 -30.94
CA LYS A 15 17.61 -5.33 -30.31
C LYS A 15 16.46 -4.38 -29.98
N LYS A 16 15.47 -4.23 -30.88
CA LYS A 16 14.28 -3.40 -30.64
C LYS A 16 13.42 -3.95 -29.51
N VAL A 17 13.23 -5.27 -29.45
CA VAL A 17 12.48 -5.96 -28.38
C VAL A 17 13.20 -5.77 -27.04
N LEU A 18 14.51 -5.99 -27.00
CA LEU A 18 15.33 -5.86 -25.80
C LEU A 18 15.33 -4.42 -25.28
N ASN A 19 15.41 -3.42 -26.16
CA ASN A 19 15.31 -2.02 -25.77
C ASN A 19 13.94 -1.66 -25.17
N ARG A 20 12.86 -2.28 -25.66
CA ARG A 20 11.51 -2.09 -25.11
C ARG A 20 11.39 -2.67 -23.71
N LEU A 21 11.94 -3.87 -23.49
CA LEU A 21 11.97 -4.51 -22.17
C LEU A 21 12.78 -3.68 -21.17
N LYS A 22 13.97 -3.21 -21.57
CA LYS A 22 14.78 -2.28 -20.75
C LYS A 22 13.99 -1.04 -20.33
N MET A 23 13.24 -0.45 -21.26
CA MET A 23 12.39 0.69 -20.94
C MET A 23 11.29 0.34 -19.94
N PHE A 24 10.66 -0.83 -20.05
CA PHE A 24 9.65 -1.28 -19.08
C PHE A 24 10.27 -1.44 -17.68
N ASP A 25 11.48 -2.00 -17.61
CA ASP A 25 12.23 -2.12 -16.36
C ASP A 25 12.63 -0.77 -15.77
N ASP A 26 13.02 0.20 -16.60
CA ASP A 26 13.31 1.57 -16.14
C ASP A 26 12.10 2.19 -15.42
N ILE A 27 10.90 2.03 -16.00
CA ILE A 27 9.65 2.56 -15.42
C ILE A 27 9.32 1.82 -14.13
N LEU A 28 9.48 0.49 -14.11
CA LEU A 28 9.28 -0.31 -12.91
C LEU A 28 10.24 0.12 -11.78
N LEU A 29 11.50 0.41 -12.10
CA LEU A 29 12.48 0.93 -11.15
C LEU A 29 12.06 2.30 -10.58
N GLN A 30 11.52 3.20 -11.41
CA GLN A 30 10.98 4.47 -10.94
C GLN A 30 9.83 4.28 -9.96
N ILE A 31 8.93 3.33 -10.23
CA ILE A 31 7.83 2.98 -9.34
C ILE A 31 8.38 2.46 -8.00
N HIS A 32 9.35 1.54 -8.01
CA HIS A 32 9.95 1.03 -6.77
C HIS A 32 10.65 2.12 -5.95
N ASN A 33 11.36 3.04 -6.61
CA ASN A 33 11.97 4.18 -5.95
C ASN A 33 10.91 5.11 -5.32
N LYS A 34 9.79 5.33 -6.02
CA LYS A 34 8.67 6.11 -5.50
C LYS A 34 8.01 5.44 -4.29
N ILE A 35 7.84 4.12 -4.34
CA ILE A 35 7.35 3.31 -3.21
C ILE A 35 8.29 3.45 -2.00
N LYS A 36 9.61 3.34 -2.22
CA LYS A 36 10.61 3.48 -1.16
C LYS A 36 10.57 4.86 -0.52
N LEU A 37 10.47 5.92 -1.32
CA LEU A 37 10.35 7.30 -0.85
C LEU A 37 9.06 7.49 -0.02
N ASN A 38 7.92 7.03 -0.53
CA ASN A 38 6.65 7.10 0.18
C ASN A 38 6.68 6.34 1.51
N SER A 39 7.33 5.17 1.53
CA SER A 39 7.52 4.41 2.75
C SER A 39 8.35 5.17 3.80
N GLN A 40 9.36 5.93 3.38
CA GLN A 40 10.13 6.81 4.29
C GLN A 40 9.24 7.93 4.85
N ASN A 41 8.32 8.45 4.04
CA ASN A 41 7.34 9.46 4.41
C ASN A 41 6.13 8.91 5.20
N LYS A 42 6.19 7.65 5.67
CA LYS A 42 5.14 6.96 6.45
C LYS A 42 3.81 6.77 5.72
N THR A 43 3.78 6.87 4.39
CA THR A 43 2.60 6.51 3.58
C THR A 43 2.68 5.03 3.17
N PHE A 44 1.52 4.40 3.00
CA PHE A 44 1.39 2.96 2.68
C PHE A 44 0.87 2.71 1.26
N PHE A 45 0.79 3.77 0.46
CA PHE A 45 0.30 3.74 -0.90
C PHE A 45 1.08 4.71 -1.78
N CYS A 46 1.00 4.48 -3.08
CA CYS A 46 1.60 5.30 -4.11
C CYS A 46 0.70 5.31 -5.34
N THR A 47 0.49 6.48 -5.93
CA THR A 47 -0.11 6.65 -7.25
C THR A 47 0.98 6.90 -8.27
N HIS A 48 0.89 6.26 -9.44
CA HIS A 48 1.81 6.48 -10.55
C HIS A 48 1.02 6.63 -11.84
N GLU A 49 1.34 7.66 -12.62
CA GLU A 49 0.75 7.87 -13.94
C GLU A 49 1.58 7.13 -14.97
N ILE A 50 0.95 6.22 -15.70
CA ILE A 50 1.60 5.46 -16.76
C ILE A 50 1.72 6.37 -17.99
N PRO A 51 2.93 6.58 -18.52
CA PRO A 51 3.13 7.39 -19.72
C PRO A 51 2.57 6.66 -20.95
N GLU A 52 1.86 7.38 -21.80
CA GLU A 52 1.32 6.87 -23.07
C GLU A 52 2.42 6.61 -24.09
N PHE A 53 3.39 7.51 -24.17
CA PHE A 53 4.60 7.36 -24.97
C PHE A 53 5.77 8.07 -24.29
N LEU A 54 6.99 7.74 -24.71
CA LEU A 54 8.21 8.36 -24.22
C LEU A 54 9.02 8.90 -25.40
N ILE A 55 9.30 10.20 -25.40
CA ILE A 55 10.16 10.83 -26.41
C ILE A 55 11.57 10.23 -26.34
N GLY A 56 12.12 9.89 -27.50
CA GLY A 56 13.46 9.31 -27.63
C GLY A 56 13.56 7.83 -27.25
N LYS A 57 12.44 7.18 -26.90
CA LYS A 57 12.37 5.74 -26.63
C LYS A 57 11.55 5.01 -27.71
N PRO A 58 11.72 3.69 -27.89
CA PRO A 58 10.97 2.93 -28.89
C PRO A 58 9.46 2.98 -28.61
N LEU A 59 8.66 3.01 -29.68
CA LEU A 59 7.21 2.94 -29.59
C LEU A 59 6.77 1.62 -28.92
N TYR A 60 5.80 1.71 -28.02
CA TYR A 60 5.23 0.58 -27.29
C TYR A 60 3.71 0.71 -27.20
N LYS A 61 3.03 -0.41 -26.97
CA LYS A 61 1.60 -0.42 -26.66
C LYS A 61 1.42 -0.22 -25.16
N ILE A 62 0.55 0.71 -24.76
CA ILE A 62 0.28 0.97 -23.35
C ILE A 62 -0.32 -0.25 -22.63
N GLU A 63 -1.07 -1.09 -23.34
CA GLU A 63 -1.65 -2.33 -22.79
C GLU A 63 -0.55 -3.30 -22.35
N ASP A 64 0.49 -3.47 -23.17
CA ASP A 64 1.63 -4.35 -22.87
C ASP A 64 2.40 -3.85 -21.64
N LEU A 65 2.68 -2.53 -21.59
CA LEU A 65 3.35 -1.90 -20.44
C LEU A 65 2.49 -2.04 -19.17
N ARG A 66 1.20 -1.74 -19.25
CA ARG A 66 0.27 -1.84 -18.12
C ARG A 66 0.23 -3.26 -17.57
N LYS A 67 0.08 -4.26 -18.46
CA LYS A 67 0.08 -5.67 -18.09
C LYS A 67 1.40 -6.06 -17.42
N TYR A 68 2.53 -5.67 -18.02
CA TYR A 68 3.85 -5.94 -17.46
C TYR A 68 4.03 -5.38 -16.04
N LEU A 69 3.63 -4.13 -15.81
CA LEU A 69 3.72 -3.49 -14.50
C LEU A 69 2.81 -4.17 -13.47
N ILE A 70 1.56 -4.46 -13.84
CA ILE A 70 0.60 -5.13 -12.94
C ILE A 70 1.11 -6.53 -12.57
N ASP A 71 1.56 -7.31 -13.54
CA ASP A 71 2.05 -8.68 -13.31
C ASP A 71 3.32 -8.67 -12.44
N SER A 72 4.24 -7.73 -12.71
CA SER A 72 5.47 -7.57 -11.92
C SER A 72 5.18 -7.18 -10.47
N LEU A 73 4.31 -6.18 -10.25
CA LEU A 73 3.95 -5.73 -8.90
C LEU A 73 3.13 -6.78 -8.13
N LYS A 74 2.26 -7.53 -8.80
CA LYS A 74 1.52 -8.65 -8.19
C LYS A 74 2.45 -9.78 -7.77
N ARG A 75 3.48 -10.11 -8.57
CA ARG A 75 4.52 -11.08 -8.21
C ARG A 75 5.24 -10.69 -6.92
N ASP A 76 5.44 -9.39 -6.71
CA ASP A 76 6.05 -8.84 -5.50
C ASP A 76 5.08 -8.70 -4.31
N LYS A 77 3.83 -9.16 -4.47
CA LYS A 77 2.75 -9.14 -3.46
C LYS A 77 2.28 -7.74 -3.08
N PHE A 78 2.39 -6.78 -4.00
CA PHE A 78 1.72 -5.49 -3.85
C PHE A 78 0.25 -5.59 -4.27
N ASP A 79 -0.62 -4.85 -3.57
CA ASP A 79 -2.01 -4.69 -3.98
C ASP A 79 -2.06 -3.57 -5.03
N VAL A 80 -2.52 -3.88 -6.25
CA VAL A 80 -2.50 -2.96 -7.40
C VAL A 80 -3.90 -2.79 -7.95
N LEU A 81 -4.30 -1.55 -8.16
CA LEU A 81 -5.56 -1.14 -8.76
C LEU A 81 -5.28 -0.20 -9.93
N TYR A 82 -5.87 -0.48 -11.09
CA TYR A 82 -5.79 0.39 -12.25
C TYR A 82 -7.05 1.26 -12.34
N ILE A 83 -6.84 2.57 -12.52
CA ILE A 83 -7.88 3.59 -12.60
C ILE A 83 -7.72 4.32 -13.94
N HIS A 84 -8.75 4.30 -14.77
CA HIS A 84 -8.75 4.97 -16.08
C HIS A 84 -8.54 6.49 -15.92
N PRO A 85 -7.76 7.17 -16.79
CA PRO A 85 -7.13 6.67 -18.04
C PRO A 85 -5.75 6.00 -17.90
N ASN A 86 -4.92 6.43 -16.98
CA ASN A 86 -3.52 5.96 -16.91
C ASN A 86 -2.99 5.89 -15.48
N LEU A 87 -3.86 5.95 -14.48
CA LEU A 87 -3.46 5.99 -13.09
C LEU A 87 -3.35 4.58 -12.52
N LEU A 88 -2.19 4.26 -11.97
CA LEU A 88 -1.93 3.02 -11.26
C LEU A 88 -1.82 3.33 -9.76
N PHE A 89 -2.75 2.78 -8.99
CA PHE A 89 -2.73 2.83 -7.55
C PHE A 89 -2.06 1.56 -7.00
N ILE A 90 -1.05 1.75 -6.17
CA ILE A 90 -0.29 0.68 -5.53
C ILE A 90 -0.39 0.88 -4.02
N SER A 91 -0.73 -0.17 -3.28
CA SER A 91 -0.71 -0.16 -1.83
C SER A 91 0.04 -1.37 -1.27
N TRP A 92 0.63 -1.19 -0.09
CA TRP A 92 1.33 -2.23 0.67
C TRP A 92 0.91 -2.25 2.15
N GLU A 93 -0.25 -1.67 2.46
CA GLU A 93 -0.77 -1.60 3.83
C GLU A 93 -1.07 -2.99 4.41
N ARG A 94 -1.58 -3.91 3.58
CA ARG A 94 -1.89 -5.28 4.01
C ARG A 94 -0.69 -6.01 4.63
N LEU A 95 0.52 -5.77 4.12
CA LEU A 95 1.76 -6.36 4.64
C LEU A 95 2.12 -5.82 6.04
N LYS A 96 1.69 -4.60 6.39
CA LYS A 96 1.91 -3.99 7.70
C LYS A 96 1.06 -4.64 8.78
N ASN A 97 -0.21 -4.94 8.47
CA ASN A 97 -1.15 -5.49 9.44
C ASN A 97 -0.74 -6.91 9.89
N ASN A 98 -0.17 -7.71 8.98
CA ASN A 98 0.38 -9.02 9.31
C ASN A 98 1.57 -8.95 10.30
N LYS A 99 2.40 -7.89 10.25
CA LYS A 99 3.52 -7.71 11.19
C LYS A 99 3.08 -7.16 12.56
N ARG A 100 2.01 -6.37 12.60
CA ARG A 100 1.47 -5.79 13.85
C ARG A 100 0.72 -6.80 14.72
N ASN A 101 0.20 -7.87 14.14
CA ASN A 101 -0.49 -8.93 14.88
C ASN A 101 0.45 -9.85 15.67
N VAL A 102 1.77 -9.65 15.61
CA VAL A 102 2.75 -10.55 16.25
C VAL A 102 2.97 -10.26 17.74
N ASN A 103 2.59 -9.10 18.26
CA ASN A 103 2.69 -8.81 19.71
C ASN A 103 1.54 -7.93 20.18
N LYS A 104 0.30 -8.41 20.17
CA LYS A 104 -0.56 -8.06 21.31
C LYS A 104 -0.10 -9.00 22.41
N PRO A 105 0.61 -8.55 23.46
CA PRO A 105 0.67 -9.37 24.66
C PRO A 105 -0.79 -9.71 24.96
N GLN A 106 -1.11 -11.01 24.99
CA GLN A 106 -2.33 -11.45 25.62
C GLN A 106 -2.31 -10.75 26.97
N THR A 107 -3.21 -9.80 27.17
CA THR A 107 -3.44 -9.25 28.49
C THR A 107 -3.86 -10.45 29.31
N THR A 108 -2.91 -10.99 30.06
CA THR A 108 -3.18 -11.93 31.10
C THR A 108 -4.26 -11.29 31.95
N ASN A 109 -5.36 -12.03 32.09
CA ASN A 109 -6.50 -11.69 32.90
C ASN A 109 -6.02 -11.18 34.27
N SER A 110 -6.05 -9.87 34.44
CA SER A 110 -5.88 -9.23 35.74
C SER A 110 -6.98 -8.17 35.85
N ASN A 111 -8.13 -8.65 36.34
CA ASN A 111 -9.04 -7.95 37.25
C ASN A 111 -9.36 -6.48 36.97
N ASN A 112 -9.67 -6.15 35.72
CA ASN A 112 -10.22 -4.84 35.37
C ASN A 112 -11.70 -5.01 35.01
N ASN A 113 -12.54 -4.96 36.05
CA ASN A 113 -14.01 -5.01 36.00
C ASN A 113 -14.60 -3.75 35.32
N PHE A 114 -14.34 -3.56 34.03
CA PHE A 114 -15.05 -2.57 33.23
C PHE A 114 -16.20 -3.26 32.51
N LYS A 115 -17.44 -2.86 32.82
CA LYS A 115 -18.62 -3.29 32.08
C LYS A 115 -18.69 -2.54 30.74
N LYS A 116 -19.14 -3.21 29.67
CA LYS A 116 -19.42 -2.54 28.39
C LYS A 116 -20.58 -1.56 28.59
N ILE A 117 -20.59 -0.47 27.81
CA ILE A 117 -21.64 0.56 27.88
C ILE A 117 -23.04 -0.06 27.73
N ASP A 118 -23.17 -1.08 26.88
CA ASP A 118 -24.44 -1.75 26.58
C ASP A 118 -24.98 -2.57 27.77
N ASP A 119 -24.11 -2.96 28.71
CA ASP A 119 -24.49 -3.72 29.92
C ASP A 119 -24.97 -2.81 31.06
N TYR A 120 -25.10 -1.50 30.83
CA TYR A 120 -25.51 -0.52 31.83
C TYR A 120 -27.03 -0.52 32.03
N ASN A 121 -27.50 -1.15 33.11
CA ASN A 121 -28.89 -1.12 33.56
C ASN A 121 -28.99 -0.46 34.95
N PRO A 122 -29.25 0.86 35.04
CA PRO A 122 -29.27 1.57 36.31
C PRO A 122 -30.48 1.15 37.15
N THR A 123 -30.24 0.53 38.30
CA THR A 123 -31.28 0.01 39.21
C THR A 123 -32.01 1.09 40.02
N GLY A 124 -31.84 2.38 39.67
CA GLY A 124 -32.45 3.50 40.39
C GLY A 124 -31.89 3.75 41.80
N ASN A 125 -30.93 2.94 42.27
CA ASN A 125 -30.26 3.16 43.55
C ASN A 125 -29.14 4.20 43.36
N LEU A 126 -29.30 5.37 43.98
CA LEU A 126 -28.32 6.46 43.88
C LEU A 126 -26.94 5.99 44.36
N LEU A 127 -25.92 6.21 43.52
CA LEU A 127 -24.53 5.83 43.80
C LEU A 127 -23.83 6.73 44.82
N TYR A 128 -24.54 7.75 45.33
CA TYR A 128 -24.03 8.67 46.32
C TYR A 128 -24.37 8.16 47.71
N ASN A 129 -23.36 7.65 48.41
CA ASN A 129 -23.43 7.39 49.84
C ASN A 129 -23.32 8.73 50.60
N ASP A 130 -23.97 8.85 51.76
CA ASP A 130 -23.99 10.08 52.60
C ASP A 130 -22.58 10.58 52.94
N ASN A 131 -21.60 9.67 52.98
CA ASN A 131 -20.19 9.99 53.20
C ASN A 131 -19.57 10.81 52.05
N ILE A 132 -20.06 10.65 50.81
CA ILE A 132 -19.60 11.41 49.64
C ILE A 132 -20.23 12.80 49.65
N LEU A 133 -21.52 12.88 49.97
CA LEU A 133 -22.26 14.14 50.07
C LEU A 133 -21.64 15.04 51.16
N SER A 134 -21.36 14.49 52.34
CA SER A 134 -20.74 15.24 53.44
C SER A 134 -19.33 15.76 53.14
N ASN A 135 -18.54 15.06 52.32
CA ASN A 135 -17.24 15.53 51.88
C ASN A 135 -17.32 16.63 50.81
N ILE A 136 -18.38 16.63 50.00
CA ILE A 136 -18.66 17.70 49.03
C ILE A 136 -19.08 18.98 49.76
N ASP A 137 -19.98 18.87 50.74
CA ASP A 137 -20.43 20.01 51.54
C ASP A 137 -19.26 20.68 52.28
N LYS A 138 -18.36 19.88 52.86
CA LYS A 138 -17.12 20.38 53.50
C LYS A 138 -16.16 21.09 52.54
N LYS A 139 -16.29 20.89 51.23
CA LYS A 139 -15.43 21.49 50.22
C LYS A 139 -16.00 22.80 49.67
N PHE A 140 -17.28 23.06 49.90
CA PHE A 140 -17.98 24.28 49.50
C PHE A 140 -18.17 25.28 50.65
N ASN A 141 -18.05 24.84 51.90
CA ASN A 141 -17.79 25.70 53.06
C ASN A 141 -16.29 25.96 53.22
#